data_AF-A0A1U9NF44-F1
#
_entry.id   AF-A0A1U9NF44-F1
#
_cell.length_a   1.000
_cell.length_b   1.000
_cell.length_c   1.000
_cell.angle_alpha   90.00
_cell.angle_beta   90.00
_cell.angle_gamma   90.00
#
_symmetry.space_group_name_H-M   'P 1'
#
loop_
_entity.id
_entity.type
_entity.pdbx_description
1 polymer ?
#
loop_
_entity_poly.entity_id
_entity_poly.type
_entity_poly.pdbx_seq_one_letter_code
_entity_poly.pdbx_strand_id
1 'polypeptide(L)'
;MSLIIIPALLSACGGGSSGGTPPVASSTPTLSSSSSSSSSLPAIITLSGNITYDFVPHAAEQDGLDYTATVARPGRGLLVELLDANNQVLTSTISSQTGAYSLNATRDKLVRVRVKAQLLSESDNSAQWDFKVTDNTSNNSVYAMAGSLLAANEATAARDLHASSGWGGSAYSQPRVAAPFAIIDSIFTGVERLLAVDDALQFPTLELRWSQNNNTADGDLALGEIATSFYSSDLNAIYILGSENDDTDEYDRHVILHEWGHYIEATLSRSDTIGGSHQGDDKLDLRVAMSEGFSNAFSAMLLDDPVYRDTSGVQQSDDFRIAVNRIDNTVRGWYSEASVQSIFYNFYVSDTNKTARDIADVFTVIRRDNYINSDAFVSIYLFAEQLRAADPTVTPTINSLLIGQNIAITDRFGANESNSGGAAAHLPIYKTLPLNNTAVNVCSTNNQGAYNKLGVSQFLLLNVVSAGNYRITATESGTASSDSDPDMYLYFRGEILQEATSAMVGSETLTHSLLAGAYVLELVDDRAVRDDFNGNAYACFDVRAFQLN
;
A
#
# COMPACT_ATOMS: atom_id res chain seq x y z
N MET A 1 1.66 22.81 51.26
CA MET A 1 1.02 23.92 50.54
C MET A 1 0.07 23.30 49.54
N SER A 2 -1.10 22.81 49.98
CA SER A 2 -2.34 23.56 50.31
C SER A 2 -2.98 24.12 49.02
N LEU A 3 -4.24 23.87 48.67
CA LEU A 3 -5.36 23.26 49.39
C LEU A 3 -6.48 22.89 48.40
N ILE A 4 -7.21 21.82 48.73
CA ILE A 4 -8.53 21.41 48.22
C ILE A 4 -9.63 22.36 48.77
N ILE A 5 -10.80 22.47 48.11
CA ILE A 5 -12.17 22.28 48.69
C ILE A 5 -13.29 22.81 47.74
N ILE A 6 -14.33 21.97 47.62
CA ILE A 6 -15.61 22.13 46.91
C ILE A 6 -16.71 22.71 47.89
N PRO A 7 -18.04 22.62 47.65
CA PRO A 7 -18.98 23.72 47.39
C PRO A 7 -19.95 24.04 48.56
N ALA A 8 -20.90 24.96 48.37
CA ALA A 8 -22.12 25.04 49.19
C ALA A 8 -23.35 25.58 48.43
N LEU A 9 -24.48 24.89 48.64
CA LEU A 9 -25.87 25.21 48.30
C LEU A 9 -26.44 26.36 49.16
N LEU A 10 -27.54 27.01 48.73
CA LEU A 10 -28.84 26.99 49.43
C LEU A 10 -29.94 27.86 48.78
N SER A 11 -31.16 27.33 48.91
CA SER A 11 -32.48 27.88 48.60
C SER A 11 -32.97 28.85 49.68
N ALA A 12 -33.88 29.78 49.31
CA ALA A 12 -34.76 30.46 50.26
C ALA A 12 -36.12 30.84 49.64
N CYS A 13 -37.18 30.55 50.41
CA CYS A 13 -38.59 30.82 50.18
C CYS A 13 -38.99 32.29 50.46
N GLY A 14 -40.17 32.70 49.99
CA GLY A 14 -40.90 33.85 50.54
C GLY A 14 -42.23 34.12 49.83
N GLY A 15 -43.36 33.78 50.48
CA GLY A 15 -44.72 34.14 50.04
C GLY A 15 -45.25 35.39 50.76
N GLY A 16 -46.42 35.88 50.34
CA GLY A 16 -47.20 36.87 51.11
C GLY A 16 -48.24 37.65 50.30
N SER A 17 -49.49 37.57 50.74
CA SER A 17 -50.74 38.09 50.13
C SER A 17 -51.16 39.48 50.65
N SER A 18 -51.93 40.21 49.83
CA SER A 18 -53.02 41.19 50.13
C SER A 18 -52.93 42.37 49.15
N GLY A 19 -53.97 42.97 48.54
CA GLY A 19 -55.41 43.02 48.78
C GLY A 19 -55.83 44.49 48.61
N GLY A 20 -56.45 44.86 47.48
CA GLY A 20 -56.96 46.23 47.26
C GLY A 20 -57.51 46.49 45.85
N THR A 21 -58.79 46.82 45.76
CA THR A 21 -59.56 47.27 44.58
C THR A 21 -60.16 48.66 44.86
N PRO A 22 -60.75 49.41 43.89
CA PRO A 22 -60.39 49.72 42.49
C PRO A 22 -60.50 51.28 42.25
N PRO A 23 -60.58 51.87 41.02
CA PRO A 23 -61.79 51.81 40.18
C PRO A 23 -61.59 51.79 38.64
N VAL A 24 -62.55 51.12 37.99
CA VAL A 24 -63.21 51.36 36.69
C VAL A 24 -62.53 52.28 35.66
N ALA A 25 -62.13 51.69 34.53
CA ALA A 25 -62.11 52.36 33.23
C ALA A 25 -62.62 51.40 32.14
N SER A 26 -63.56 51.91 31.35
CA SER A 26 -64.24 51.26 30.23
C SER A 26 -63.30 51.10 29.03
N SER A 27 -63.12 49.88 28.52
CA SER A 27 -62.68 49.64 27.14
C SER A 27 -63.38 48.41 26.55
N THR A 28 -63.89 48.62 25.34
CA THR A 28 -64.57 47.72 24.42
C THR A 28 -63.82 46.41 24.16
N PRO A 29 -64.51 45.26 23.96
CA PRO A 29 -63.85 44.03 23.55
C PRO A 29 -63.56 44.07 22.04
N THR A 30 -62.30 44.22 21.68
CA THR A 30 -61.82 43.82 20.36
C THR A 30 -61.62 42.30 20.36
N LEU A 31 -62.36 41.62 19.48
CA LEU A 31 -62.15 40.21 19.13
C LEU A 31 -60.71 40.05 18.62
N SER A 32 -59.83 39.52 19.46
CA SER A 32 -58.55 38.98 19.00
C SER A 32 -58.84 37.62 18.37
N SER A 33 -58.89 37.60 17.05
CA SER A 33 -58.75 36.38 16.27
C SER A 33 -57.39 35.78 16.61
N SER A 34 -57.38 34.69 17.37
CA SER A 34 -56.23 33.80 17.47
C SER A 34 -55.96 33.24 16.08
N SER A 35 -55.06 33.88 15.35
CA SER A 35 -54.44 33.30 14.16
C SER A 35 -53.71 32.04 14.60
N SER A 36 -54.30 30.88 14.34
CA SER A 36 -53.59 29.62 14.32
C SER A 36 -52.47 29.76 13.28
N SER A 37 -51.25 30.03 13.73
CA SER A 37 -50.05 29.94 12.90
C SER A 37 -49.90 28.47 12.50
N SER A 38 -50.42 28.12 11.33
CA SER A 38 -50.09 26.88 10.65
C SER A 38 -48.58 26.92 10.35
N SER A 39 -47.77 26.37 11.26
CA SER A 39 -46.36 26.14 11.00
C SER A 39 -46.26 25.16 9.83
N SER A 40 -46.08 25.67 8.62
CA SER A 40 -45.80 24.86 7.45
C SER A 40 -44.53 24.06 7.72
N LEU A 41 -44.57 22.74 7.50
CA LEU A 41 -43.41 21.89 7.67
C LEU A 41 -42.23 22.41 6.82
N PRO A 42 -40.97 22.25 7.28
CA PRO A 42 -39.81 22.70 6.52
C PRO A 42 -39.75 22.04 5.14
N ALA A 43 -39.42 22.81 4.09
CA ALA A 43 -39.31 22.28 2.72
C ALA A 43 -38.16 21.28 2.53
N ILE A 44 -37.19 21.28 3.45
CA ILE A 44 -36.04 20.39 3.49
C ILE A 44 -36.20 19.43 4.68
N ILE A 45 -35.84 18.18 4.46
CA ILE A 45 -35.70 17.18 5.51
C ILE A 45 -34.27 16.64 5.52
N THR A 46 -33.72 16.43 6.71
CA THR A 46 -32.43 15.77 6.89
C THR A 46 -32.64 14.26 6.92
N LEU A 47 -32.01 13.56 5.99
CA LEU A 47 -31.90 12.11 5.96
C LEU A 47 -30.59 11.72 6.64
N SER A 48 -30.60 10.66 7.43
CA SER A 48 -29.41 10.17 8.13
C SER A 48 -29.48 8.66 8.33
N GLY A 49 -28.34 8.05 8.61
CA GLY A 49 -28.26 6.64 8.94
C GLY A 49 -26.82 6.22 9.19
N ASN A 50 -26.64 4.93 9.41
CA ASN A 50 -25.34 4.30 9.55
C ASN A 50 -25.06 3.37 8.36
N ILE A 51 -23.83 3.42 7.87
CA ILE A 51 -23.28 2.49 6.90
C ILE A 51 -22.50 1.43 7.64
N THR A 52 -22.81 0.16 7.40
CA THR A 52 -22.08 -0.98 7.98
C THR A 52 -21.82 -2.07 6.95
N TYR A 53 -20.84 -2.92 7.21
CA TYR A 53 -20.56 -4.11 6.43
C TYR A 53 -20.21 -5.28 7.35
N ASP A 54 -20.47 -6.50 6.90
CA ASP A 54 -19.99 -7.70 7.56
C ASP A 54 -18.48 -7.85 7.35
N PHE A 55 -17.72 -7.86 8.43
CA PHE A 55 -16.31 -8.23 8.42
C PHE A 55 -16.16 -9.66 8.94
N VAL A 56 -15.56 -10.52 8.12
CA VAL A 56 -15.21 -11.88 8.51
C VAL A 56 -13.76 -11.88 8.99
N PRO A 57 -13.48 -12.11 10.28
CA PRO A 57 -12.11 -12.19 10.77
C PRO A 57 -11.47 -13.52 10.38
N HIS A 58 -10.15 -13.56 10.39
CA HIS A 58 -9.45 -14.83 10.45
C HIS A 58 -9.73 -15.55 11.78
N ALA A 59 -9.74 -16.88 11.77
CA ALA A 59 -9.88 -17.67 12.98
C ALA A 59 -8.67 -17.46 13.91
N ALA A 60 -8.91 -17.24 15.20
CA ALA A 60 -7.85 -16.92 16.17
C ALA A 60 -6.93 -18.12 16.47
N GLU A 61 -7.50 -19.33 16.53
CA GLU A 61 -6.80 -20.57 16.90
C GLU A 61 -6.78 -21.62 15.77
N GLN A 62 -7.38 -21.30 14.62
CA GLN A 62 -7.49 -22.19 13.46
C GLN A 62 -7.03 -21.46 12.20
N ASP A 63 -6.88 -22.22 11.13
CA ASP A 63 -6.60 -21.70 9.79
C ASP A 63 -7.88 -21.15 9.16
N GLY A 64 -7.70 -20.25 8.21
CA GLY A 64 -8.78 -19.66 7.42
C GLY A 64 -9.63 -18.59 8.13
N LEU A 65 -10.74 -18.27 7.47
CA LEU A 65 -11.75 -17.30 7.90
C LEU A 65 -12.76 -17.92 8.89
N ASP A 66 -13.13 -17.17 9.93
CA ASP A 66 -14.18 -17.56 10.88
C ASP A 66 -15.49 -16.81 10.57
N TYR A 67 -16.28 -17.39 9.67
CA TYR A 67 -17.62 -16.88 9.33
C TYR A 67 -18.59 -16.85 10.52
N THR A 68 -18.37 -17.65 11.56
CA THR A 68 -19.23 -17.63 12.76
C THR A 68 -18.93 -16.44 13.66
N ALA A 69 -17.72 -15.88 13.55
CA ALA A 69 -17.27 -14.66 14.21
C ALA A 69 -17.45 -13.40 13.36
N THR A 70 -18.29 -13.44 12.32
CA THR A 70 -18.64 -12.27 11.51
C THR A 70 -19.15 -11.14 12.40
N VAL A 71 -18.61 -9.93 12.22
CA VAL A 71 -19.02 -8.73 12.96
C VAL A 71 -19.39 -7.60 12.01
N ALA A 72 -20.46 -6.88 12.31
CA ALA A 72 -20.78 -5.65 11.60
C ALA A 72 -19.79 -4.56 11.99
N ARG A 73 -19.04 -4.03 11.01
CA ARG A 73 -18.13 -2.88 11.15
C ARG A 73 -18.69 -1.64 10.47
N PRO A 74 -18.33 -0.43 10.94
CA PRO A 74 -18.76 0.80 10.28
C PRO A 74 -18.07 0.96 8.92
N GLY A 75 -18.81 1.42 7.90
CA GLY A 75 -18.21 1.86 6.64
C GLY A 75 -17.65 3.27 6.78
N ARG A 76 -16.33 3.40 6.94
CA ARG A 76 -15.64 4.66 7.31
C ARG A 76 -15.17 5.43 6.08
N GLY A 77 -15.33 6.75 6.08
CA GLY A 77 -14.78 7.63 5.04
C GLY A 77 -15.38 7.44 3.64
N LEU A 78 -16.54 6.78 3.53
CA LEU A 78 -17.13 6.39 2.26
C LEU A 78 -17.92 7.54 1.63
N LEU A 79 -17.85 7.64 0.29
CA LEU A 79 -18.71 8.52 -0.47
C LEU A 79 -20.16 8.04 -0.45
N VAL A 80 -21.03 8.85 0.15
CA VAL A 80 -22.48 8.63 0.22
C VAL A 80 -23.19 9.65 -0.67
N GLU A 81 -24.05 9.19 -1.57
CA GLU A 81 -24.80 10.00 -2.51
C GLU A 81 -26.30 9.88 -2.28
N LEU A 82 -27.02 10.99 -2.40
CA LEU A 82 -28.47 11.00 -2.53
C LEU A 82 -28.85 11.04 -4.00
N LEU A 83 -29.61 10.05 -4.46
CA LEU A 83 -30.08 9.96 -5.84
C LEU A 83 -31.58 10.24 -5.94
N ASP A 84 -32.00 10.84 -7.05
CA ASP A 84 -33.42 10.97 -7.39
C ASP A 84 -34.01 9.67 -7.99
N ALA A 85 -35.27 9.72 -8.43
CA ALA A 85 -35.95 8.60 -9.07
C ALA A 85 -35.33 8.17 -10.42
N ASN A 86 -34.56 9.04 -11.07
CA ASN A 86 -33.85 8.79 -12.33
C ASN A 86 -32.38 8.40 -12.11
N ASN A 87 -31.97 8.16 -10.86
CA ASN A 87 -30.59 7.90 -10.44
C ASN A 87 -29.61 9.08 -10.69
N GLN A 88 -30.11 10.30 -10.79
CA GLN A 88 -29.26 11.50 -10.82
C GLN A 88 -28.81 11.85 -9.40
N VAL A 89 -27.51 12.14 -9.23
CA VAL A 89 -26.95 12.59 -7.95
C VAL A 89 -27.47 13.99 -7.63
N LEU A 90 -28.15 14.12 -6.49
CA LEU A 90 -28.67 15.38 -5.98
C LEU A 90 -27.65 16.07 -5.07
N THR A 91 -26.96 15.30 -4.23
CA THR A 91 -25.95 15.75 -3.27
C THR A 91 -25.15 14.55 -2.77
N SER A 92 -24.01 14.81 -2.12
CA SER A 92 -23.15 13.80 -1.51
C SER A 92 -22.58 14.26 -0.17
N THR A 93 -22.10 13.30 0.61
CA THR A 93 -21.37 13.51 1.87
C THR A 93 -20.39 12.35 2.08
N ILE A 94 -19.57 12.43 3.11
CA ILE A 94 -18.63 11.38 3.51
C ILE A 94 -19.11 10.77 4.84
N SER A 95 -19.09 9.45 4.96
CA SER A 95 -19.43 8.79 6.22
C SER A 95 -18.35 9.04 7.28
N SER A 96 -18.77 9.21 8.53
CA SER A 96 -17.86 9.40 9.67
C SER A 96 -17.10 8.12 10.05
N GLN A 97 -16.19 8.23 11.04
CA GLN A 97 -15.49 7.10 11.65
C GLN A 97 -16.42 6.01 12.23
N THR A 98 -17.67 6.38 12.53
CA THR A 98 -18.69 5.46 13.07
C THR A 98 -19.65 4.94 11.99
N GLY A 99 -19.41 5.28 10.72
CA GLY A 99 -20.29 4.96 9.60
C GLY A 99 -21.53 5.86 9.49
N ALA A 100 -21.73 6.80 10.43
CA ALA A 100 -22.85 7.73 10.39
C ALA A 100 -22.70 8.73 9.23
N TYR A 101 -23.82 9.08 8.58
CA TYR A 101 -23.90 10.12 7.54
C TYR A 101 -25.17 10.96 7.67
N SER A 102 -25.17 12.14 7.04
CA SER A 102 -26.34 13.02 7.01
C SER A 102 -26.39 13.82 5.70
N LEU A 103 -27.57 13.90 5.09
CA LEU A 103 -27.83 14.55 3.81
C LEU A 103 -29.13 15.35 3.86
N ASN A 104 -29.21 16.46 3.14
CA ASN A 104 -30.45 17.23 3.02
C ASN A 104 -31.20 16.84 1.75
N ALA A 105 -32.51 16.62 1.87
CA ALA A 105 -33.40 16.28 0.76
C ALA A 105 -34.61 17.22 0.73
N THR A 106 -35.12 17.49 -0.47
CA THR A 106 -36.42 18.16 -0.62
C THR A 106 -37.53 17.24 -0.12
N ARG A 107 -38.38 17.75 0.77
CA ARG A 107 -39.48 17.01 1.38
C ARG A 107 -40.41 16.36 0.33
N ASP A 108 -40.87 15.16 0.65
CA ASP A 108 -41.80 14.33 -0.12
C ASP A 108 -41.33 13.94 -1.53
N LYS A 109 -40.07 14.20 -1.88
CA LYS A 109 -39.45 13.68 -3.12
C LYS A 109 -39.01 12.25 -2.93
N LEU A 110 -39.22 11.43 -3.96
CA LEU A 110 -38.68 10.07 -4.03
C LEU A 110 -37.16 10.16 -4.24
N VAL A 111 -36.42 9.64 -3.26
CA VAL A 111 -34.96 9.61 -3.27
C VAL A 111 -34.46 8.28 -2.71
N ARG A 112 -33.23 7.90 -3.05
CA ARG A 112 -32.52 6.75 -2.46
C ARG A 112 -31.11 7.14 -2.09
N VAL A 113 -30.58 6.48 -1.07
CA VAL A 113 -29.17 6.62 -0.69
C VAL A 113 -28.36 5.56 -1.41
N ARG A 114 -27.23 5.95 -2.01
CA ARG A 114 -26.21 5.05 -2.58
C ARG A 114 -24.90 5.30 -1.84
N VAL A 115 -24.18 4.24 -1.51
CA VAL A 115 -22.82 4.31 -0.97
C VAL A 115 -21.89 3.62 -1.94
N LYS A 116 -20.82 4.30 -2.33
CA LYS A 116 -19.76 3.71 -3.16
C LYS A 116 -18.65 3.16 -2.27
N ALA A 117 -18.01 2.08 -2.69
CA ALA A 117 -16.75 1.64 -2.13
C ALA A 117 -15.63 2.57 -2.62
N GLN A 118 -15.66 3.82 -2.14
CA GLN A 118 -14.78 4.90 -2.56
C GLN A 118 -14.45 5.81 -1.38
N LEU A 119 -13.16 6.04 -1.15
CA LEU A 119 -12.65 7.10 -0.29
C LEU A 119 -12.34 8.31 -1.17
N LEU A 120 -12.90 9.45 -0.83
CA LEU A 120 -12.72 10.68 -1.58
C LEU A 120 -12.41 11.84 -0.64
N SER A 121 -11.26 12.47 -0.82
CA SER A 121 -10.90 13.77 -0.26
C SER A 121 -10.41 14.67 -1.38
N GLU A 122 -11.16 15.73 -1.64
CA GLU A 122 -10.89 16.71 -2.70
C GLU A 122 -9.81 17.74 -2.26
N SER A 123 -9.25 18.45 -3.24
CA SER A 123 -8.06 19.32 -3.10
C SER A 123 -8.22 20.55 -2.20
N ASP A 124 -9.40 20.83 -1.66
CA ASP A 124 -9.62 21.90 -0.68
C ASP A 124 -9.30 21.46 0.77
N ASN A 125 -8.98 20.18 0.97
CA ASN A 125 -8.43 19.64 2.20
C ASN A 125 -6.89 19.71 2.22
N SER A 126 -6.28 19.64 3.42
CA SER A 126 -4.81 19.58 3.55
C SER A 126 -4.23 18.32 2.88
N ALA A 127 -4.96 17.21 2.91
CA ALA A 127 -4.61 15.95 2.28
C ALA A 127 -5.64 15.50 1.22
N GLN A 128 -5.16 14.84 0.17
CA GLN A 128 -5.95 14.43 -1.00
C GLN A 128 -5.85 12.93 -1.25
N TRP A 129 -6.98 12.29 -1.58
CA TRP A 129 -7.02 10.91 -2.07
C TRP A 129 -8.30 10.66 -2.88
N ASP A 130 -8.21 9.78 -3.89
CA ASP A 130 -9.36 9.19 -4.58
C ASP A 130 -9.07 7.71 -4.81
N PHE A 131 -9.61 6.88 -3.92
CA PHE A 131 -9.42 5.43 -3.92
C PHE A 131 -10.77 4.75 -4.11
N LYS A 132 -10.87 3.84 -5.07
CA LYS A 132 -12.14 3.18 -5.41
C LYS A 132 -11.94 1.70 -5.67
N VAL A 133 -12.88 0.88 -5.18
CA VAL A 133 -12.93 -0.54 -5.53
C VAL A 133 -13.74 -0.70 -6.82
N THR A 134 -13.14 -1.33 -7.82
CA THR A 134 -13.69 -1.52 -9.15
C THR A 134 -13.70 -2.98 -9.56
N ASP A 135 -14.65 -3.36 -10.44
CA ASP A 135 -14.73 -4.70 -11.00
C ASP A 135 -14.02 -4.76 -12.35
N ASN A 136 -12.81 -5.33 -12.39
CA ASN A 136 -12.04 -5.51 -13.62
C ASN A 136 -12.73 -6.43 -14.64
N THR A 137 -13.60 -7.32 -14.19
CA THR A 137 -14.40 -8.19 -15.06
C THR A 137 -15.70 -7.54 -15.55
N SER A 138 -15.99 -6.32 -15.10
CA SER A 138 -17.13 -5.50 -15.53
C SER A 138 -16.70 -4.08 -15.91
N ASN A 139 -15.69 -3.97 -16.79
CA ASN A 139 -15.18 -2.70 -17.34
C ASN A 139 -14.74 -1.69 -16.26
N ASN A 140 -14.13 -2.17 -15.17
CA ASN A 140 -13.69 -1.37 -14.03
C ASN A 140 -14.83 -0.54 -13.40
N SER A 141 -16.04 -1.08 -13.35
CA SER A 141 -17.19 -0.41 -12.73
C SER A 141 -17.00 -0.29 -11.21
N VAL A 142 -17.26 0.88 -10.62
CA VAL A 142 -17.16 1.10 -9.17
C VAL A 142 -18.26 0.35 -8.42
N TYR A 143 -17.89 -0.40 -7.37
CA TYR A 143 -18.86 -1.07 -6.51
C TYR A 143 -19.67 -0.07 -5.68
N ALA A 144 -20.97 -0.34 -5.55
CA ALA A 144 -21.87 0.45 -4.72
C ALA A 144 -23.03 -0.39 -4.18
N MET A 145 -23.54 -0.04 -3.01
CA MET A 145 -24.83 -0.51 -2.51
C MET A 145 -25.83 0.64 -2.45
N ALA A 146 -27.12 0.34 -2.63
CA ALA A 146 -28.17 1.35 -2.61
C ALA A 146 -29.39 0.89 -1.81
N GLY A 147 -29.98 1.83 -1.08
CA GLY A 147 -31.24 1.64 -0.37
C GLY A 147 -32.46 1.73 -1.27
N SER A 148 -33.63 1.54 -0.66
CA SER A 148 -34.92 1.68 -1.34
C SER A 148 -35.20 3.12 -1.77
N LEU A 149 -35.89 3.28 -2.91
CA LEU A 149 -36.41 4.57 -3.37
C LEU A 149 -37.69 4.92 -2.60
N LEU A 150 -37.60 5.92 -1.71
CA LEU A 150 -38.66 6.27 -0.77
C LEU A 150 -38.83 7.80 -0.72
N ALA A 151 -40.04 8.27 -0.37
CA ALA A 151 -40.31 9.69 -0.22
C ALA A 151 -39.54 10.24 0.99
N ALA A 152 -38.86 11.38 0.87
CA ALA A 152 -38.13 11.99 1.96
C ALA A 152 -39.09 12.68 2.97
N ASN A 153 -39.43 12.00 4.06
CA ASN A 153 -40.29 12.49 5.14
C ASN A 153 -39.88 11.92 6.51
N GLU A 154 -40.48 12.38 7.59
CA GLU A 154 -40.09 12.05 8.97
C GLU A 154 -40.13 10.55 9.25
N ALA A 155 -41.15 9.86 8.73
CA ALA A 155 -41.32 8.42 8.90
C ALA A 155 -40.21 7.60 8.22
N THR A 156 -39.46 8.23 7.34
CA THR A 156 -38.46 7.59 6.51
C THR A 156 -37.16 8.41 6.51
N ALA A 157 -36.93 9.26 7.52
CA ALA A 157 -35.70 10.05 7.60
C ALA A 157 -34.47 9.18 7.92
N ALA A 158 -34.67 8.06 8.61
CA ALA A 158 -33.64 7.06 8.89
C ALA A 158 -33.43 6.13 7.69
N ARG A 159 -32.16 5.96 7.30
CA ARG A 159 -31.73 5.28 6.07
C ARG A 159 -30.44 4.49 6.32
N ASP A 160 -30.49 3.49 7.19
CA ASP A 160 -29.36 2.61 7.42
C ASP A 160 -29.12 1.71 6.20
N LEU A 161 -27.84 1.43 5.91
CA LEU A 161 -27.44 0.47 4.89
C LEU A 161 -26.42 -0.50 5.46
N HIS A 162 -26.62 -1.77 5.16
CA HIS A 162 -25.77 -2.85 5.61
C HIS A 162 -25.36 -3.72 4.43
N ALA A 163 -24.06 -3.90 4.25
CA ALA A 163 -23.48 -4.78 3.24
C ALA A 163 -23.23 -6.15 3.88
N SER A 164 -24.00 -7.16 3.46
CA SER A 164 -23.84 -8.54 3.96
C SER A 164 -22.67 -9.27 3.29
N SER A 165 -22.04 -10.21 4.00
CA SER A 165 -20.93 -11.04 3.49
C SER A 165 -21.34 -11.93 2.32
N GLY A 166 -22.62 -12.31 2.25
CA GLY A 166 -23.13 -13.25 1.27
C GLY A 166 -22.97 -14.73 1.67
N TRP A 167 -22.34 -15.01 2.81
CA TRP A 167 -22.09 -16.37 3.30
C TRP A 167 -23.39 -17.05 3.74
N GLY A 168 -23.68 -18.23 3.18
CA GLY A 168 -24.86 -19.04 3.48
C GLY A 168 -24.65 -20.10 4.56
N GLY A 169 -23.47 -20.14 5.18
CA GLY A 169 -23.09 -21.12 6.23
C GLY A 169 -22.18 -22.26 5.76
N SER A 170 -22.11 -22.53 4.45
CA SER A 170 -21.20 -23.54 3.87
C SER A 170 -20.60 -23.14 2.52
N ALA A 171 -21.09 -22.06 1.92
CA ALA A 171 -20.63 -21.46 0.68
C ALA A 171 -21.21 -20.04 0.59
N TYR A 172 -20.67 -19.20 -0.28
CA TYR A 172 -21.33 -17.97 -0.69
C TYR A 172 -22.62 -18.32 -1.47
N SER A 173 -23.76 -17.82 -1.00
CA SER A 173 -25.08 -18.10 -1.59
C SER A 173 -25.86 -16.85 -1.96
N GLN A 174 -25.34 -15.68 -1.59
CA GLN A 174 -25.85 -14.35 -1.90
C GLN A 174 -24.68 -13.48 -2.37
N PRO A 175 -24.95 -12.31 -3.01
CA PRO A 175 -23.89 -11.40 -3.40
C PRO A 175 -23.00 -11.02 -2.22
N ARG A 176 -21.68 -11.02 -2.43
CA ARG A 176 -20.66 -10.62 -1.45
C ARG A 176 -20.58 -9.09 -1.35
N VAL A 177 -21.69 -8.44 -0.96
CA VAL A 177 -21.81 -6.98 -0.95
C VAL A 177 -20.76 -6.36 -0.01
N ALA A 178 -20.39 -7.05 1.07
CA ALA A 178 -19.39 -6.57 2.04
C ALA A 178 -17.97 -6.49 1.49
N ALA A 179 -17.58 -7.35 0.54
CA ALA A 179 -16.20 -7.49 0.06
C ALA A 179 -15.56 -6.14 -0.37
N PRO A 180 -16.16 -5.36 -1.30
CA PRO A 180 -15.56 -4.07 -1.68
C PRO A 180 -15.52 -3.06 -0.52
N PHE A 181 -16.40 -3.16 0.47
CA PHE A 181 -16.36 -2.28 1.64
C PHE A 181 -15.30 -2.71 2.67
N ALA A 182 -15.03 -4.01 2.81
CA ALA A 182 -13.93 -4.53 3.62
C ALA A 182 -12.56 -4.16 3.04
N ILE A 183 -12.43 -4.25 1.71
CA ILE A 183 -11.20 -3.86 1.00
C ILE A 183 -10.89 -2.37 1.23
N ILE A 184 -11.85 -1.50 0.96
CA ILE A 184 -11.62 -0.05 1.07
C ILE A 184 -11.42 0.40 2.52
N ASP A 185 -12.02 -0.29 3.50
CA ASP A 185 -11.79 0.00 4.93
C ASP A 185 -10.37 -0.37 5.40
N SER A 186 -9.75 -1.37 4.76
CA SER A 186 -8.33 -1.69 4.97
C SER A 186 -7.46 -0.54 4.50
N ILE A 187 -7.71 0.00 3.31
CA ILE A 187 -7.02 1.21 2.81
C ILE A 187 -7.26 2.43 3.70
N PHE A 188 -8.50 2.63 4.18
CA PHE A 188 -8.80 3.72 5.10
C PHE A 188 -7.94 3.65 6.37
N THR A 189 -7.72 2.43 6.91
CA THR A 189 -6.80 2.22 8.04
C THR A 189 -5.38 2.70 7.71
N GLY A 190 -4.87 2.37 6.52
CA GLY A 190 -3.57 2.84 6.05
C GLY A 190 -3.49 4.37 5.92
N VAL A 191 -4.52 4.99 5.34
CA VAL A 191 -4.64 6.45 5.20
C VAL A 191 -4.60 7.13 6.57
N GLU A 192 -5.39 6.67 7.54
CA GLU A 192 -5.39 7.25 8.89
C GLU A 192 -4.00 7.19 9.55
N ARG A 193 -3.29 6.08 9.38
CA ARG A 193 -1.95 5.89 9.95
C ARG A 193 -0.92 6.82 9.33
N LEU A 194 -0.97 7.03 8.01
CA LEU A 194 -0.02 7.92 7.34
C LEU A 194 -0.36 9.41 7.56
N LEU A 195 -1.64 9.77 7.64
CA LEU A 195 -2.05 11.14 7.97
C LEU A 195 -1.71 11.54 9.42
N ALA A 196 -1.56 10.57 10.32
CA ALA A 196 -1.03 10.81 11.65
C ALA A 196 0.47 11.21 11.64
N VAL A 197 1.20 10.89 10.56
CA VAL A 197 2.59 11.29 10.35
C VAL A 197 2.69 12.62 9.59
N ASP A 198 1.93 12.75 8.49
CA ASP A 198 1.91 13.92 7.62
C ASP A 198 0.45 14.19 7.18
N ASP A 199 -0.18 15.21 7.76
CA ASP A 199 -1.60 15.55 7.53
C ASP A 199 -1.85 16.28 6.20
N ALA A 200 -0.81 16.46 5.39
CA ALA A 200 -0.84 17.13 4.10
C ALA A 200 -0.53 16.20 2.91
N LEU A 201 -0.55 14.88 3.13
CA LEU A 201 -0.24 13.89 2.09
C LEU A 201 -1.15 14.01 0.86
N GLN A 202 -0.54 13.96 -0.31
CA GLN A 202 -1.20 13.97 -1.61
C GLN A 202 -1.05 12.58 -2.23
N PHE A 203 -2.07 11.75 -2.09
CA PHE A 203 -2.08 10.41 -2.67
C PHE A 203 -2.57 10.46 -4.13
N PRO A 204 -1.76 9.99 -5.10
CA PRO A 204 -2.27 9.78 -6.45
C PRO A 204 -3.47 8.83 -6.46
N THR A 205 -4.41 9.02 -7.38
CA THR A 205 -5.62 8.19 -7.44
C THR A 205 -5.27 6.70 -7.55
N LEU A 206 -6.07 5.80 -6.97
CA LEU A 206 -5.83 4.35 -7.02
C LEU A 206 -7.13 3.58 -7.26
N GLU A 207 -7.06 2.58 -8.14
CA GLU A 207 -8.11 1.58 -8.30
C GLU A 207 -7.73 0.28 -7.59
N LEU A 208 -8.65 -0.26 -6.79
CA LEU A 208 -8.57 -1.59 -6.21
C LEU A 208 -9.50 -2.51 -6.99
N ARG A 209 -8.93 -3.26 -7.93
CA ARG A 209 -9.63 -4.13 -8.88
C ARG A 209 -9.90 -5.48 -8.25
N TRP A 210 -11.14 -5.69 -7.85
CA TRP A 210 -11.61 -6.91 -7.21
C TRP A 210 -12.82 -7.47 -7.94
N SER A 211 -12.87 -8.79 -8.08
CA SER A 211 -14.02 -9.52 -8.59
C SER A 211 -14.06 -10.91 -7.98
N GLN A 212 -15.27 -11.47 -7.88
CA GLN A 212 -15.45 -12.89 -7.54
C GLN A 212 -14.84 -13.83 -8.60
N ASN A 213 -14.54 -13.29 -9.79
CA ASN A 213 -13.89 -14.02 -10.87
C ASN A 213 -12.35 -13.92 -10.83
N ASN A 214 -11.79 -13.03 -10.00
CA ASN A 214 -10.34 -12.92 -9.87
C ASN A 214 -9.79 -14.19 -9.21
N ASN A 215 -8.99 -14.95 -9.95
CA ASN A 215 -8.55 -16.30 -9.63
C ASN A 215 -7.05 -16.49 -9.91
N THR A 216 -6.53 -17.65 -9.52
CA THR A 216 -5.10 -17.99 -9.57
C THR A 216 -4.55 -18.38 -10.95
N ALA A 217 -5.36 -18.34 -12.01
CA ALA A 217 -4.85 -18.49 -13.37
C ALA A 217 -4.14 -17.20 -13.82
N ASP A 218 -3.06 -17.34 -14.58
CA ASP A 218 -2.33 -16.22 -15.20
C ASP A 218 -2.82 -15.98 -16.63
N GLY A 219 -3.28 -14.77 -16.94
CA GLY A 219 -3.83 -14.47 -18.27
C GLY A 219 -4.54 -13.12 -18.41
N ASP A 220 -5.77 -13.16 -18.93
CA ASP A 220 -6.55 -11.95 -19.22
C ASP A 220 -7.15 -11.36 -17.94
N LEU A 221 -6.60 -10.22 -17.51
CA LEU A 221 -7.08 -9.47 -16.35
C LEU A 221 -8.55 -9.03 -16.47
N ALA A 222 -9.12 -8.92 -17.68
CA ALA A 222 -10.55 -8.64 -17.87
C ALA A 222 -11.44 -9.87 -17.64
N LEU A 223 -10.88 -11.08 -17.63
CA LEU A 223 -11.56 -12.32 -17.28
C LEU A 223 -11.35 -12.73 -15.82
N GLY A 224 -10.44 -12.05 -15.11
CA GLY A 224 -10.08 -12.35 -13.73
C GLY A 224 -8.92 -13.34 -13.60
N GLU A 225 -8.18 -13.62 -14.67
CA GLU A 225 -6.97 -14.46 -14.62
C GLU A 225 -5.80 -13.57 -14.17
N ILE A 226 -5.64 -13.39 -12.85
CA ILE A 226 -4.68 -12.43 -12.26
C ILE A 226 -3.47 -13.08 -11.60
N ALA A 227 -3.42 -14.42 -11.54
CA ALA A 227 -2.42 -15.26 -10.87
C ALA A 227 -2.33 -15.10 -9.34
N THR A 228 -2.10 -13.88 -8.86
CA THR A 228 -1.99 -13.49 -7.44
C THR A 228 -2.65 -12.12 -7.25
N SER A 229 -2.87 -11.70 -6.01
CA SER A 229 -3.01 -10.26 -5.73
C SER A 229 -1.69 -9.54 -6.02
N PHE A 230 -1.75 -8.37 -6.65
CA PHE A 230 -0.55 -7.58 -6.99
C PHE A 230 -0.87 -6.10 -7.27
N TYR A 231 0.12 -5.22 -7.05
CA TYR A 231 0.14 -3.85 -7.53
C TYR A 231 0.77 -3.74 -8.92
N SER A 232 0.07 -3.08 -9.85
CA SER A 232 0.59 -2.67 -11.15
C SER A 232 0.92 -1.18 -11.15
N SER A 233 2.21 -0.83 -11.26
CA SER A 233 2.65 0.56 -11.42
C SER A 233 2.14 1.19 -12.72
N ASP A 234 2.15 0.42 -13.82
CA ASP A 234 1.76 0.89 -15.15
C ASP A 234 0.28 1.26 -15.25
N LEU A 235 -0.58 0.46 -14.61
CA LEU A 235 -2.01 0.71 -14.55
C LEU A 235 -2.39 1.55 -13.33
N ASN A 236 -1.44 1.76 -12.42
CA ASN A 236 -1.62 2.33 -11.10
C ASN A 236 -2.89 1.77 -10.41
N ALA A 237 -2.92 0.45 -10.30
CA ALA A 237 -4.06 -0.31 -9.78
C ALA A 237 -3.56 -1.53 -8.99
N ILE A 238 -4.28 -1.87 -7.93
CA ILE A 238 -4.09 -3.13 -7.18
C ILE A 238 -5.13 -4.12 -7.69
N TYR A 239 -4.71 -5.32 -8.09
CA TYR A 239 -5.60 -6.45 -8.37
C TYR A 239 -5.68 -7.34 -7.14
N ILE A 240 -6.90 -7.78 -6.81
CA ILE A 240 -7.21 -8.51 -5.58
C ILE A 240 -7.97 -9.79 -5.94
N LEU A 241 -7.53 -10.95 -5.44
CA LEU A 241 -8.20 -12.24 -5.63
C LEU A 241 -9.56 -12.28 -4.91
N GLY A 242 -10.48 -13.09 -5.45
CA GLY A 242 -11.86 -13.19 -4.92
C GLY A 242 -12.58 -14.49 -5.28
N SER A 243 -11.87 -15.46 -5.86
CA SER A 243 -12.42 -16.73 -6.31
C SER A 243 -12.69 -17.66 -5.12
N GLU A 244 -13.97 -17.96 -4.88
CA GLU A 244 -14.37 -18.83 -3.78
C GLU A 244 -13.75 -20.23 -3.91
N ASN A 245 -13.24 -20.76 -2.80
CA ASN A 245 -12.59 -22.07 -2.68
C ASN A 245 -11.20 -22.19 -3.33
N ASP A 246 -10.73 -21.11 -3.95
CA ASP A 246 -9.39 -21.00 -4.53
C ASP A 246 -8.57 -20.07 -3.62
N ASP A 247 -8.82 -18.77 -3.71
CA ASP A 247 -8.12 -17.73 -2.95
C ASP A 247 -9.01 -16.47 -2.90
N THR A 248 -9.22 -15.93 -1.69
CA THR A 248 -10.08 -14.77 -1.49
C THR A 248 -9.45 -13.75 -0.55
N ASP A 249 -9.05 -12.62 -1.12
CA ASP A 249 -8.30 -11.62 -0.37
C ASP A 249 -9.15 -10.49 0.23
N GLU A 250 -10.47 -10.48 0.00
CA GLU A 250 -11.29 -9.33 0.41
C GLU A 250 -11.31 -9.04 1.93
N TYR A 251 -10.97 -10.04 2.74
CA TYR A 251 -10.83 -9.91 4.20
C TYR A 251 -9.36 -10.00 4.66
N ASP A 252 -8.42 -10.19 3.73
CA ASP A 252 -7.00 -10.40 3.99
C ASP A 252 -6.28 -9.07 3.99
N ARG A 253 -6.50 -8.36 5.10
CA ARG A 253 -6.04 -6.98 5.29
C ARG A 253 -4.53 -6.83 5.12
N HIS A 254 -3.75 -7.87 5.44
CA HIS A 254 -2.30 -7.88 5.24
C HIS A 254 -1.94 -7.90 3.76
N VAL A 255 -2.61 -8.72 2.94
CA VAL A 255 -2.43 -8.77 1.48
C VAL A 255 -2.78 -7.43 0.86
N ILE A 256 -3.97 -6.88 1.18
CA ILE A 256 -4.42 -5.59 0.64
C ILE A 256 -3.44 -4.45 0.99
N LEU A 257 -2.95 -4.41 2.23
CA LEU A 257 -2.03 -3.37 2.68
C LEU A 257 -0.58 -3.63 2.25
N HIS A 258 -0.23 -4.87 1.91
CA HIS A 258 1.05 -5.21 1.28
C HIS A 258 1.09 -4.61 -0.13
N GLU A 259 0.06 -4.84 -0.94
CA GLU A 259 -0.02 -4.23 -2.28
C GLU A 259 -0.10 -2.70 -2.21
N TRP A 260 -0.77 -2.18 -1.20
CA TRP A 260 -0.76 -0.75 -0.94
C TRP A 260 0.63 -0.24 -0.55
N GLY A 261 1.47 -1.04 0.09
CA GLY A 261 2.89 -0.77 0.34
C GLY A 261 3.66 -0.51 -0.95
N HIS A 262 3.50 -1.36 -1.97
CA HIS A 262 4.11 -1.14 -3.29
C HIS A 262 3.59 0.13 -3.96
N TYR A 263 2.29 0.41 -3.87
CA TYR A 263 1.73 1.69 -4.33
C TYR A 263 2.39 2.89 -3.63
N ILE A 264 2.63 2.81 -2.31
CA ILE A 264 3.31 3.87 -1.55
C ILE A 264 4.76 4.05 -2.03
N GLU A 265 5.51 2.97 -2.25
CA GLU A 265 6.88 3.04 -2.80
C GLU A 265 6.88 3.71 -4.17
N ALA A 266 5.96 3.32 -5.06
CA ALA A 266 5.90 3.82 -6.43
C ALA A 266 5.43 5.27 -6.55
N THR A 267 4.62 5.76 -5.60
CA THR A 267 3.94 7.07 -5.75
C THR A 267 4.40 8.15 -4.79
N LEU A 268 4.78 7.78 -3.56
CA LEU A 268 5.20 8.74 -2.53
C LEU A 268 6.70 8.65 -2.22
N SER A 269 7.40 7.66 -2.77
CA SER A 269 8.82 7.41 -2.58
C SER A 269 9.47 7.10 -3.95
N ARG A 270 10.28 6.05 -4.01
CA ARG A 270 10.84 5.44 -5.21
C ARG A 270 10.81 3.93 -5.04
N SER A 271 10.44 3.23 -6.10
CA SER A 271 10.63 1.77 -6.21
C SER A 271 11.57 1.48 -7.38
N ASP A 272 12.55 0.61 -7.15
CA ASP A 272 13.41 0.06 -8.20
C ASP A 272 13.15 -1.45 -8.41
N THR A 273 12.10 -2.00 -7.79
CA THR A 273 11.80 -3.44 -7.89
C THR A 273 11.54 -3.84 -9.33
N ILE A 274 12.05 -5.01 -9.72
CA ILE A 274 11.72 -5.65 -11.00
C ILE A 274 10.57 -6.66 -10.85
N GLY A 275 10.04 -6.84 -9.63
CA GLY A 275 8.98 -7.80 -9.35
C GLY A 275 9.35 -9.25 -9.71
N GLY A 276 8.36 -10.01 -10.17
CA GLY A 276 8.49 -11.41 -10.58
C GLY A 276 8.20 -12.41 -9.47
N SER A 277 7.98 -13.68 -9.82
CA SER A 277 7.60 -14.73 -8.87
C SER A 277 8.67 -14.94 -7.78
N HIS A 278 8.24 -15.15 -6.53
CA HIS A 278 9.12 -15.43 -5.39
C HIS A 278 8.43 -16.23 -4.29
N GLN A 279 9.25 -16.70 -3.34
CA GLN A 279 8.84 -17.37 -2.10
C GLN A 279 9.67 -16.84 -0.93
N GLY A 280 9.17 -16.99 0.30
CA GLY A 280 9.80 -16.43 1.50
C GLY A 280 11.26 -16.85 1.77
N ASP A 281 11.66 -18.04 1.31
CA ASP A 281 13.01 -18.59 1.47
C ASP A 281 13.89 -18.39 0.22
N ASP A 282 13.41 -17.65 -0.79
CA ASP A 282 14.22 -17.34 -1.98
C ASP A 282 15.38 -16.39 -1.66
N LYS A 283 16.41 -16.47 -2.49
CA LYS A 283 17.48 -15.47 -2.54
C LYS A 283 17.23 -14.59 -3.75
N LEU A 284 16.82 -13.36 -3.51
CA LEU A 284 16.30 -12.44 -4.50
C LEU A 284 17.34 -11.40 -4.91
N ASP A 285 17.05 -10.71 -6.02
CA ASP A 285 17.62 -9.40 -6.32
C ASP A 285 17.36 -8.46 -5.14
N LEU A 286 18.33 -7.60 -4.80
CA LEU A 286 18.25 -6.69 -3.66
C LEU A 286 17.06 -5.72 -3.73
N ARG A 287 16.64 -5.36 -4.96
CA ARG A 287 15.52 -4.44 -5.21
C ARG A 287 14.19 -5.11 -4.86
N VAL A 288 14.05 -6.39 -5.23
CA VAL A 288 12.88 -7.21 -4.91
C VAL A 288 12.85 -7.55 -3.42
N ALA A 289 13.95 -8.04 -2.85
CA ALA A 289 14.04 -8.32 -1.41
C ALA A 289 13.68 -7.10 -0.55
N MET A 290 14.07 -5.90 -0.99
CA MET A 290 13.73 -4.65 -0.33
C MET A 290 12.23 -4.35 -0.42
N SER A 291 11.65 -4.37 -1.63
CA SER A 291 10.25 -4.00 -1.86
C SER A 291 9.27 -4.98 -1.19
N GLU A 292 9.46 -6.29 -1.39
CA GLU A 292 8.62 -7.34 -0.79
C GLU A 292 8.71 -7.33 0.74
N GLY A 293 9.94 -7.24 1.27
CA GLY A 293 10.14 -7.20 2.71
C GLY A 293 9.61 -5.92 3.35
N PHE A 294 9.70 -4.78 2.65
CA PHE A 294 9.08 -3.53 3.08
C PHE A 294 7.56 -3.68 3.12
N SER A 295 6.91 -4.14 2.05
CA SER A 295 5.45 -4.30 1.96
C SER A 295 4.91 -5.26 3.01
N ASN A 296 5.58 -6.39 3.27
CA ASN A 296 5.23 -7.31 4.36
C ASN A 296 5.30 -6.65 5.74
N ALA A 297 6.38 -5.94 6.04
CA ALA A 297 6.50 -5.26 7.32
C ALA A 297 5.55 -4.06 7.43
N PHE A 298 5.35 -3.31 6.35
CA PHE A 298 4.52 -2.13 6.31
C PHE A 298 3.04 -2.47 6.57
N SER A 299 2.52 -3.52 5.94
CA SER A 299 1.15 -4.00 6.22
C SER A 299 0.98 -4.38 7.70
N ALA A 300 1.93 -5.11 8.25
CA ALA A 300 1.96 -5.49 9.66
C ALA A 300 2.10 -4.28 10.61
N MET A 301 2.89 -3.25 10.24
CA MET A 301 3.00 -2.00 10.99
C MET A 301 1.67 -1.26 11.00
N LEU A 302 1.00 -1.13 9.86
CA LEU A 302 -0.29 -0.42 9.76
C LEU A 302 -1.39 -1.09 10.58
N LEU A 303 -1.35 -2.43 10.67
CA LEU A 303 -2.32 -3.23 11.41
C LEU A 303 -1.96 -3.46 12.89
N ASP A 304 -0.74 -3.09 13.30
CA ASP A 304 -0.17 -3.45 14.59
C ASP A 304 -0.12 -4.97 14.86
N ASP A 305 -0.08 -5.78 13.80
CA ASP A 305 -0.20 -7.24 13.82
C ASP A 305 1.00 -7.91 13.11
N PRO A 306 1.89 -8.60 13.85
CA PRO A 306 3.09 -9.21 13.28
C PRO A 306 2.83 -10.49 12.48
N VAL A 307 1.61 -11.01 12.47
CA VAL A 307 1.29 -12.24 11.74
C VAL A 307 0.57 -11.85 10.46
N TYR A 308 1.31 -11.78 9.36
CA TYR A 308 0.74 -11.70 8.03
C TYR A 308 -0.09 -12.95 7.77
N ARG A 309 -1.29 -12.77 7.21
CA ARG A 309 -2.22 -13.86 6.88
C ARG A 309 -2.89 -13.63 5.53
N ASP A 310 -3.14 -14.74 4.86
CA ASP A 310 -3.66 -14.88 3.50
C ASP A 310 -4.46 -16.19 3.46
N THR A 311 -5.74 -16.11 3.12
CA THR A 311 -6.71 -17.21 3.21
C THR A 311 -7.08 -17.78 1.86
N SER A 312 -7.12 -19.11 1.81
CA SER A 312 -7.34 -19.84 0.56
C SER A 312 -8.08 -21.15 0.79
N GLY A 313 -8.26 -21.91 -0.28
CA GLY A 313 -8.81 -23.25 -0.24
C GLY A 313 -10.30 -23.31 0.04
N VAL A 314 -10.81 -24.54 0.15
CA VAL A 314 -12.25 -24.81 0.26
C VAL A 314 -12.85 -24.14 1.50
N GLN A 315 -13.91 -23.36 1.31
CA GLN A 315 -14.55 -22.55 2.37
C GLN A 315 -13.58 -21.57 3.05
N GLN A 316 -12.51 -21.16 2.36
CA GLN A 316 -11.50 -20.25 2.90
C GLN A 316 -10.91 -20.79 4.21
N SER A 317 -10.74 -22.11 4.30
CA SER A 317 -10.32 -22.79 5.54
C SER A 317 -8.81 -22.97 5.65
N ASP A 318 -8.07 -22.72 4.57
CA ASP A 318 -6.60 -22.74 4.58
C ASP A 318 -6.07 -21.33 4.83
N ASP A 319 -4.84 -21.24 5.33
CA ASP A 319 -4.23 -19.96 5.69
C ASP A 319 -2.71 -20.04 5.65
N PHE A 320 -2.12 -19.16 4.84
CA PHE A 320 -0.69 -18.92 4.80
C PHE A 320 -0.32 -17.88 5.84
N ARG A 321 0.76 -18.12 6.59
CA ARG A 321 1.20 -17.23 7.68
C ARG A 321 2.67 -16.87 7.57
N ILE A 322 2.96 -15.58 7.72
CA ILE A 322 4.33 -15.09 7.92
C ILE A 322 4.41 -14.34 9.24
N ALA A 323 5.30 -14.78 10.12
CA ALA A 323 5.69 -14.00 11.29
C ALA A 323 6.72 -12.94 10.87
N VAL A 324 6.27 -11.72 10.58
CA VAL A 324 7.15 -10.67 10.03
C VAL A 324 8.22 -10.24 11.04
N ASN A 325 7.99 -10.45 12.33
CA ASN A 325 8.95 -10.16 13.40
C ASN A 325 10.01 -11.27 13.60
N ARG A 326 9.92 -12.38 12.85
CA ARG A 326 10.81 -13.53 13.02
C ARG A 326 12.24 -13.18 12.65
N ILE A 327 13.17 -13.39 13.59
CA ILE A 327 14.58 -13.04 13.43
C ILE A 327 15.47 -14.19 12.94
N ASP A 328 14.99 -15.43 13.01
CA ASP A 328 15.76 -16.66 12.82
C ASP A 328 15.35 -17.45 11.55
N ASN A 329 15.04 -16.73 10.47
CA ASN A 329 14.79 -17.34 9.16
C ASN A 329 15.99 -18.15 8.67
N THR A 330 15.71 -19.17 7.86
CA THR A 330 16.71 -20.08 7.26
C THR A 330 17.64 -19.33 6.33
N VAL A 331 17.06 -18.51 5.46
CA VAL A 331 17.76 -17.59 4.56
C VAL A 331 17.83 -16.22 5.23
N ARG A 332 19.06 -15.69 5.35
CA ARG A 332 19.32 -14.39 5.96
C ARG A 332 20.37 -13.59 5.19
N GLY A 333 20.02 -12.37 4.81
CA GLY A 333 20.91 -11.46 4.11
C GLY A 333 20.16 -10.35 3.39
N TRP A 334 20.92 -9.51 2.69
CA TRP A 334 20.41 -8.38 1.92
C TRP A 334 19.55 -8.78 0.71
N TYR A 335 19.59 -10.06 0.33
CA TYR A 335 18.83 -10.70 -0.75
C TYR A 335 17.57 -11.41 -0.26
N SER A 336 17.20 -11.27 1.03
CA SER A 336 16.05 -11.98 1.61
C SER A 336 14.97 -11.00 2.04
N GLU A 337 13.77 -11.15 1.47
CA GLU A 337 12.58 -10.41 1.92
C GLU A 337 12.28 -10.68 3.39
N ALA A 338 12.48 -11.91 3.86
CA ALA A 338 12.28 -12.31 5.25
C ALA A 338 13.25 -11.60 6.20
N SER A 339 14.48 -11.30 5.75
CA SER A 339 15.41 -10.45 6.50
C SER A 339 14.96 -9.00 6.53
N VAL A 340 14.55 -8.45 5.38
CA VAL A 340 14.11 -7.05 5.27
C VAL A 340 12.87 -6.82 6.13
N GLN A 341 11.82 -7.64 6.01
CA GLN A 341 10.61 -7.48 6.82
C GLN A 341 10.92 -7.57 8.33
N SER A 342 11.81 -8.48 8.73
CA SER A 342 12.24 -8.63 10.11
C SER A 342 12.93 -7.37 10.61
N ILE A 343 13.80 -6.75 9.82
CA ILE A 343 14.48 -5.51 10.21
C ILE A 343 13.46 -4.38 10.38
N PHE A 344 12.60 -4.16 9.39
CA PHE A 344 11.62 -3.09 9.42
C PHE A 344 10.66 -3.24 10.60
N TYR A 345 10.05 -4.42 10.78
CA TYR A 345 9.07 -4.61 11.85
C TYR A 345 9.70 -4.56 13.24
N ASN A 346 10.86 -5.19 13.45
CA ASN A 346 11.55 -5.13 14.75
C ASN A 346 12.09 -3.73 15.08
N PHE A 347 12.42 -2.93 14.06
CA PHE A 347 12.74 -1.51 14.24
C PHE A 347 11.51 -0.71 14.68
N TYR A 348 10.36 -0.95 14.07
CA TYR A 348 9.09 -0.28 14.37
C TYR A 348 8.60 -0.53 15.81
N VAL A 349 8.72 -1.77 16.31
CA VAL A 349 8.31 -2.11 17.68
C VAL A 349 9.37 -1.79 18.74
N SER A 350 10.58 -1.36 18.33
CA SER A 350 11.65 -1.01 19.26
C SER A 350 11.32 0.27 20.03
N ASP A 351 11.28 0.15 21.34
CA ASP A 351 11.11 1.19 22.36
C ASP A 351 12.43 1.92 22.72
N THR A 352 13.55 1.55 22.09
CA THR A 352 14.84 2.22 22.32
C THR A 352 14.83 3.64 21.75
N ASN A 353 14.79 4.64 22.63
CA ASN A 353 14.80 6.08 22.33
C ASN A 353 13.61 6.60 21.49
N LYS A 354 12.50 5.85 21.45
CA LYS A 354 11.34 6.14 20.61
C LYS A 354 10.02 5.88 21.33
N THR A 355 8.95 6.44 20.80
CA THR A 355 7.62 5.89 21.06
C THR A 355 7.55 4.56 20.33
N ALA A 356 7.33 3.46 21.05
CA ALA A 356 7.09 2.17 20.41
C ALA A 356 5.95 2.33 19.40
N ARG A 357 6.06 1.67 18.23
CA ARG A 357 5.01 1.64 17.20
C ARG A 357 4.82 2.95 16.45
N ASP A 358 5.88 3.76 16.33
CA ASP A 358 5.90 4.95 15.48
C ASP A 358 6.34 4.60 14.04
N ILE A 359 5.44 4.78 13.07
CA ILE A 359 5.71 4.54 11.65
C ILE A 359 6.42 5.73 10.98
N ALA A 360 6.46 6.89 11.64
CA ALA A 360 7.05 8.11 11.10
C ALA A 360 8.53 7.93 10.73
N ASP A 361 9.28 7.15 11.50
CA ASP A 361 10.71 6.94 11.23
C ASP A 361 10.96 6.18 9.93
N VAL A 362 10.09 5.24 9.58
CA VAL A 362 10.19 4.50 8.33
C VAL A 362 9.68 5.38 7.18
N PHE A 363 8.47 5.91 7.33
CA PHE A 363 7.79 6.65 6.27
C PHE A 363 8.52 7.96 5.92
N THR A 364 9.04 8.69 6.91
CA THR A 364 9.82 9.92 6.66
C THR A 364 11.10 9.61 5.91
N VAL A 365 11.78 8.49 6.22
CA VAL A 365 13.07 8.15 5.59
C VAL A 365 12.92 7.82 4.12
N ILE A 366 11.94 6.99 3.74
CA ILE A 366 11.72 6.61 2.34
C ILE A 366 11.29 7.81 1.48
N ARG A 367 10.74 8.87 2.10
CA ARG A 367 10.33 10.11 1.40
C ARG A 367 11.41 11.18 1.33
N ARG A 368 12.61 10.95 1.87
CA ARG A 368 13.71 11.94 1.81
C ARG A 368 14.18 12.14 0.37
N ASP A 369 14.51 13.37 0.01
CA ASP A 369 15.07 13.69 -1.31
C ASP A 369 16.30 12.84 -1.66
N ASN A 370 17.17 12.58 -0.69
CA ASN A 370 18.38 11.75 -0.87
C ASN A 370 18.08 10.24 -1.00
N TYR A 371 16.89 9.79 -0.57
CA TYR A 371 16.43 8.42 -0.79
C TYR A 371 15.86 8.30 -2.21
N ILE A 372 14.89 9.16 -2.55
CA ILE A 372 14.22 9.18 -3.87
C ILE A 372 15.23 9.43 -5.00
N ASN A 373 16.13 10.41 -4.83
CA ASN A 373 17.13 10.78 -5.85
C ASN A 373 18.48 10.08 -5.67
N SER A 374 18.52 8.98 -4.92
CA SER A 374 19.76 8.21 -4.69
C SER A 374 20.38 7.74 -6.01
N ASP A 375 21.70 7.73 -6.09
CA ASP A 375 22.45 7.12 -7.19
C ASP A 375 22.56 5.59 -7.05
N ALA A 376 22.33 5.03 -5.86
CA ALA A 376 22.15 3.60 -5.63
C ALA A 376 20.71 3.17 -5.92
N PHE A 377 20.50 1.86 -6.10
CA PHE A 377 19.15 1.31 -6.10
C PHE A 377 18.56 1.29 -4.68
N VAL A 378 17.25 1.38 -4.61
CA VAL A 378 16.45 1.20 -3.40
C VAL A 378 16.73 -0.19 -2.83
N SER A 379 17.21 -0.18 -1.58
CA SER A 379 17.70 -1.37 -0.89
C SER A 379 17.76 -1.14 0.61
N ILE A 380 17.92 -2.23 1.36
CA ILE A 380 18.14 -2.16 2.81
C ILE A 380 19.39 -1.32 3.18
N TYR A 381 20.40 -1.28 2.31
CA TYR A 381 21.59 -0.47 2.49
C TYR A 381 21.28 1.03 2.40
N LEU A 382 20.56 1.43 1.35
CA LEU A 382 20.13 2.82 1.16
C LEU A 382 19.24 3.27 2.33
N PHE A 383 18.26 2.45 2.71
CA PHE A 383 17.39 2.74 3.85
C PHE A 383 18.20 2.95 5.13
N ALA A 384 19.11 2.03 5.46
CA ALA A 384 19.91 2.12 6.68
C ALA A 384 20.85 3.34 6.67
N GLU A 385 21.45 3.70 5.53
CA GLU A 385 22.25 4.93 5.41
C GLU A 385 21.38 6.18 5.66
N GLN A 386 20.24 6.28 4.99
CA GLN A 386 19.36 7.45 5.12
C GLN A 386 18.71 7.55 6.50
N LEU A 387 18.38 6.43 7.13
CA LEU A 387 17.88 6.39 8.50
C LEU A 387 18.94 6.91 9.49
N ARG A 388 20.19 6.44 9.40
CA ARG A 388 21.29 6.93 10.24
C ARG A 388 21.57 8.42 10.02
N ALA A 389 21.41 8.90 8.79
CA ALA A 389 21.57 10.31 8.45
C ALA A 389 20.42 11.18 8.95
N ALA A 390 19.19 10.64 8.98
CA ALA A 390 18.01 11.33 9.50
C ALA A 390 18.03 11.40 11.02
N ASP A 391 18.36 10.29 11.68
CA ASP A 391 18.47 10.19 13.13
C ASP A 391 19.67 9.32 13.55
N PRO A 392 20.82 9.95 13.88
CA PRO A 392 21.98 9.21 14.35
C PRO A 392 21.74 8.40 15.64
N THR A 393 20.75 8.76 16.46
CA THR A 393 20.49 8.11 17.76
C THR A 393 20.00 6.67 17.60
N VAL A 394 19.44 6.31 16.45
CA VAL A 394 18.94 4.96 16.15
C VAL A 394 20.01 4.04 15.55
N THR A 395 21.21 4.56 15.30
CA THR A 395 22.32 3.81 14.69
C THR A 395 22.61 2.48 15.41
N PRO A 396 22.69 2.41 16.76
CA PRO A 396 22.92 1.14 17.44
C PRO A 396 21.82 0.11 17.18
N THR A 397 20.56 0.55 17.17
CA THR A 397 19.38 -0.31 16.94
C THR A 397 19.40 -0.88 15.53
N ILE A 398 19.45 -0.03 14.50
CA ILE A 398 19.42 -0.52 13.11
C ILE A 398 20.64 -1.40 12.78
N ASN A 399 21.81 -1.06 13.31
CA ASN A 399 23.02 -1.87 13.13
C ASN A 399 22.88 -3.25 13.78
N SER A 400 22.29 -3.33 14.98
CA SER A 400 22.04 -4.62 15.63
C SER A 400 21.07 -5.49 14.84
N LEU A 401 20.02 -4.89 14.25
CA LEU A 401 19.05 -5.61 13.42
C LEU A 401 19.68 -6.14 12.12
N LEU A 402 20.49 -5.32 11.44
CA LEU A 402 21.24 -5.72 10.24
C LEU A 402 22.19 -6.89 10.52
N ILE A 403 22.98 -6.79 11.60
CA ILE A 403 23.88 -7.87 12.03
C ILE A 403 23.10 -9.15 12.33
N GLY A 404 21.94 -9.05 13.00
CA GLY A 404 21.07 -10.19 13.30
C GLY A 404 20.60 -10.92 12.04
N GLN A 405 20.47 -10.20 10.92
CA GLN A 405 20.12 -10.73 9.61
C GLN A 405 21.34 -11.03 8.71
N ASN A 406 22.56 -11.06 9.27
CA ASN A 406 23.79 -11.32 8.53
C ASN A 406 24.01 -10.34 7.35
N ILE A 407 23.73 -9.06 7.59
CA ILE A 407 23.96 -7.95 6.66
C ILE A 407 25.06 -7.06 7.24
N ALA A 408 26.10 -6.80 6.45
CA ALA A 408 27.19 -5.94 6.85
C ALA A 408 26.76 -4.47 6.86
N ILE A 409 27.26 -3.72 7.86
CA ILE A 409 26.93 -2.30 8.03
C ILE A 409 27.92 -1.45 7.22
N THR A 410 27.40 -0.74 6.23
CA THR A 410 28.25 -0.07 5.22
C THR A 410 27.62 1.26 4.76
N ASP A 411 27.62 1.53 3.46
CA ASP A 411 27.00 2.66 2.78
C ASP A 411 25.82 2.18 1.91
N ARG A 412 25.16 3.09 1.19
CA ARG A 412 24.06 2.78 0.27
C ARG A 412 24.43 1.83 -0.88
N PHE A 413 25.72 1.57 -1.13
CA PHE A 413 26.21 0.63 -2.15
C PHE A 413 26.63 -0.72 -1.55
N GLY A 414 26.41 -0.97 -0.26
CA GLY A 414 26.77 -2.24 0.37
C GLY A 414 28.28 -2.47 0.48
N ALA A 415 29.11 -1.41 0.53
CA ALA A 415 30.56 -1.53 0.47
C ALA A 415 31.16 -2.30 1.66
N ASN A 416 31.87 -3.40 1.41
CA ASN A 416 32.37 -4.38 2.42
C ASN A 416 31.34 -5.43 2.89
N GLU A 417 30.23 -5.60 2.18
CA GLU A 417 29.41 -6.81 2.37
C GLU A 417 30.24 -8.08 2.13
N SER A 418 30.04 -9.07 2.99
CA SER A 418 30.75 -10.35 3.01
C SER A 418 29.82 -11.57 2.90
N ASN A 419 28.52 -11.40 3.15
CA ASN A 419 27.49 -12.40 2.92
C ASN A 419 27.15 -12.46 1.42
N SER A 420 27.74 -13.43 0.73
CA SER A 420 27.50 -13.64 -0.69
C SER A 420 26.19 -14.34 -1.02
N GLY A 421 25.48 -14.88 -0.02
CA GLY A 421 24.33 -15.76 -0.25
C GLY A 421 24.64 -17.00 -1.08
N GLY A 422 25.91 -17.37 -1.22
CA GLY A 422 26.37 -18.46 -2.10
C GLY A 422 26.73 -18.01 -3.51
N ALA A 423 26.58 -16.72 -3.84
CA ALA A 423 26.95 -16.11 -5.12
C ALA A 423 28.18 -15.19 -4.94
N ALA A 424 29.36 -15.78 -4.70
CA ALA A 424 30.56 -15.00 -4.36
C ALA A 424 31.00 -13.99 -5.43
N ALA A 425 30.70 -14.26 -6.71
CA ALA A 425 30.96 -13.35 -7.82
C ALA A 425 30.15 -12.03 -7.73
N HIS A 426 29.10 -11.98 -6.92
CA HIS A 426 28.23 -10.82 -6.71
C HIS A 426 28.76 -9.87 -5.65
N LEU A 427 29.86 -10.20 -4.99
CA LEU A 427 30.57 -9.29 -4.09
C LEU A 427 31.78 -8.66 -4.81
N PRO A 428 32.05 -7.35 -4.62
CA PRO A 428 31.17 -6.37 -3.97
C PRO A 428 29.87 -6.17 -4.74
N ILE A 429 28.80 -5.77 -4.04
CA ILE A 429 27.44 -5.59 -4.59
C ILE A 429 27.47 -4.67 -5.82
N TYR A 430 28.09 -3.51 -5.66
CA TYR A 430 28.41 -2.60 -6.76
C TYR A 430 29.92 -2.66 -7.05
N LYS A 431 30.27 -3.03 -8.27
CA LYS A 431 31.67 -3.04 -8.74
C LYS A 431 31.99 -1.70 -9.41
N THR A 432 33.08 -1.04 -9.04
CA THR A 432 33.48 0.20 -9.74
C THR A 432 33.90 -0.12 -11.17
N LEU A 433 33.31 0.56 -12.16
CA LEU A 433 33.69 0.50 -13.58
C LEU A 433 34.46 1.76 -13.98
N PRO A 434 35.81 1.70 -14.10
CA PRO A 434 36.62 2.85 -14.47
C PRO A 434 36.36 3.31 -15.91
N LEU A 435 36.30 4.62 -16.13
CA LEU A 435 36.08 5.24 -17.46
C LEU A 435 37.35 5.35 -18.32
N ASN A 436 38.32 4.44 -18.11
CA ASN A 436 39.64 4.44 -18.75
C ASN A 436 39.88 3.18 -19.60
N ASN A 437 38.81 2.52 -20.02
CA ASN A 437 38.83 1.28 -20.80
C ASN A 437 39.46 0.06 -20.08
N THR A 438 39.61 0.09 -18.75
CA THR A 438 40.02 -1.09 -17.97
C THR A 438 38.86 -2.08 -17.86
N ALA A 439 39.13 -3.37 -18.05
CA ALA A 439 38.12 -4.41 -17.88
C ALA A 439 37.79 -4.64 -16.41
N VAL A 440 36.49 -4.76 -16.13
CA VAL A 440 35.93 -5.26 -14.88
C VAL A 440 35.18 -6.54 -15.21
N ASN A 441 35.59 -7.64 -14.60
CA ASN A 441 34.99 -8.94 -14.83
C ASN A 441 33.75 -9.12 -13.93
N VAL A 442 32.63 -9.50 -14.51
CA VAL A 442 31.37 -9.78 -13.81
C VAL A 442 30.73 -11.04 -14.34
N CYS A 443 29.98 -11.78 -13.52
CA CYS A 443 29.35 -13.03 -13.94
C CYS A 443 27.86 -13.04 -13.59
N SER A 444 27.03 -13.41 -14.56
CA SER A 444 25.59 -13.61 -14.39
C SER A 444 25.27 -15.10 -14.36
N THR A 445 24.31 -15.51 -13.51
CA THR A 445 23.92 -16.90 -13.36
C THR A 445 22.51 -17.09 -12.83
N ASN A 446 21.85 -18.18 -13.24
CA ASN A 446 20.55 -18.61 -12.70
C ASN A 446 20.66 -19.72 -11.64
N ASN A 447 21.83 -19.90 -11.01
CA ASN A 447 22.03 -20.98 -10.03
C ASN A 447 21.11 -20.91 -8.80
N GLN A 448 20.55 -19.74 -8.47
CA GLN A 448 19.53 -19.58 -7.42
C GLN A 448 18.10 -19.44 -7.99
N GLY A 449 17.92 -19.69 -9.29
CA GLY A 449 16.73 -19.42 -10.09
C GLY A 449 16.95 -18.27 -11.08
N ALA A 450 15.99 -18.07 -11.99
CA ALA A 450 16.06 -17.10 -13.08
C ALA A 450 15.43 -15.75 -12.73
N TYR A 451 15.54 -14.77 -13.61
CA TYR A 451 14.93 -13.44 -13.50
C TYR A 451 15.34 -12.67 -12.22
N ASN A 452 14.51 -12.70 -11.19
CA ASN A 452 14.63 -11.88 -9.99
C ASN A 452 15.45 -12.51 -8.87
N LYS A 453 16.25 -13.54 -9.16
CA LYS A 453 17.05 -14.24 -8.15
C LYS A 453 18.48 -13.73 -8.03
N LEU A 454 19.04 -13.91 -6.84
CA LEU A 454 20.43 -13.63 -6.53
C LEU A 454 21.34 -14.43 -7.45
N GLY A 455 22.05 -13.76 -8.34
CA GLY A 455 22.79 -14.48 -9.38
C GLY A 455 22.69 -13.77 -10.71
N VAL A 456 21.50 -13.28 -11.03
CA VAL A 456 21.16 -12.84 -12.37
C VAL A 456 21.79 -11.47 -12.67
N SER A 457 21.41 -10.43 -11.91
CA SER A 457 21.91 -9.07 -12.12
C SER A 457 23.30 -8.83 -11.52
N GLN A 458 24.13 -8.10 -12.27
CA GLN A 458 25.42 -7.54 -11.85
C GLN A 458 25.36 -6.02 -11.90
N PHE A 459 25.74 -5.36 -10.81
CA PHE A 459 25.74 -3.89 -10.75
C PHE A 459 27.15 -3.32 -10.82
N LEU A 460 27.36 -2.39 -11.75
CA LEU A 460 28.60 -1.64 -11.89
C LEU A 460 28.35 -0.14 -11.69
N LEU A 461 29.19 0.52 -10.89
CA LEU A 461 29.12 1.95 -10.60
C LEU A 461 30.08 2.73 -11.51
N LEU A 462 29.54 3.70 -12.24
CA LEU A 462 30.29 4.62 -13.09
C LEU A 462 30.24 6.03 -12.49
N ASN A 463 31.40 6.67 -12.34
CA ASN A 463 31.50 8.05 -11.89
C ASN A 463 31.99 8.94 -13.03
N VAL A 464 31.05 9.60 -13.69
CA VAL A 464 31.31 10.50 -14.82
C VAL A 464 31.74 11.87 -14.28
N VAL A 465 32.95 12.30 -14.62
CA VAL A 465 33.52 13.58 -14.16
C VAL A 465 33.33 14.72 -15.16
N SER A 466 33.19 14.39 -16.44
CA SER A 466 33.02 15.35 -17.54
C SER A 466 31.91 14.89 -18.46
N ALA A 467 31.05 15.82 -18.86
CA ALA A 467 30.00 15.52 -19.83
C ALA A 467 30.61 15.10 -21.19
N GLY A 468 29.98 14.14 -21.85
CA GLY A 468 30.38 13.71 -23.20
C GLY A 468 29.80 12.36 -23.59
N ASN A 469 30.21 11.85 -24.74
CA ASN A 469 29.77 10.54 -25.22
C ASN A 469 30.63 9.45 -24.60
N TYR A 470 30.00 8.47 -23.95
CA TYR A 470 30.67 7.33 -23.37
C TYR A 470 30.27 6.08 -24.12
N ARG A 471 31.24 5.19 -24.36
CA ARG A 471 30.99 3.84 -24.85
C ARG A 471 31.21 2.86 -23.71
N ILE A 472 30.27 1.95 -23.54
CA ILE A 472 30.39 0.81 -22.65
C ILE A 472 30.26 -0.47 -23.49
N THR A 473 31.13 -1.44 -23.25
CA THR A 473 31.13 -2.73 -23.93
C THR A 473 31.16 -3.85 -22.91
N ALA A 474 30.37 -4.89 -23.12
CA ALA A 474 30.51 -6.17 -22.44
C ALA A 474 30.98 -7.21 -23.47
N THR A 475 31.97 -8.03 -23.11
CA THR A 475 32.43 -9.12 -23.98
C THR A 475 32.67 -10.36 -23.15
N GLU A 476 32.20 -11.51 -23.61
CA GLU A 476 32.34 -12.78 -22.93
C GLU A 476 33.82 -13.05 -22.62
N SER A 477 34.06 -13.54 -21.41
CA SER A 477 35.37 -13.79 -20.83
C SER A 477 35.42 -15.22 -20.29
N GLY A 478 36.58 -15.87 -20.41
CA GLY A 478 36.75 -17.26 -19.99
C GLY A 478 36.39 -18.27 -21.08
N THR A 479 35.78 -19.40 -20.70
CA THR A 479 35.39 -20.42 -21.67
C THR A 479 34.08 -19.99 -22.30
N ALA A 480 34.10 -19.74 -23.62
CA ALA A 480 32.91 -19.32 -24.34
C ALA A 480 31.79 -20.36 -24.17
N SER A 481 30.69 -19.95 -23.56
CA SER A 481 29.47 -20.74 -23.40
C SER A 481 28.75 -20.95 -24.75
N SER A 482 29.27 -20.38 -25.83
CA SER A 482 28.82 -20.47 -27.24
C SER A 482 27.45 -19.85 -27.54
N ASP A 483 26.71 -19.47 -26.51
CA ASP A 483 25.38 -18.84 -26.61
C ASP A 483 25.09 -17.84 -25.47
N SER A 484 26.09 -17.37 -24.70
CA SER A 484 25.89 -16.24 -23.77
C SER A 484 25.39 -15.01 -24.51
N ASP A 485 24.52 -14.24 -23.90
CA ASP A 485 24.01 -13.01 -24.48
C ASP A 485 23.95 -11.93 -23.39
N PRO A 486 24.98 -11.07 -23.27
CA PRO A 486 25.02 -10.07 -22.22
C PRO A 486 24.09 -8.90 -22.55
N ASP A 487 23.09 -8.67 -21.73
CA ASP A 487 22.25 -7.48 -21.81
C ASP A 487 22.71 -6.42 -20.82
N MET A 488 22.67 -5.16 -21.23
CA MET A 488 23.10 -4.01 -20.43
C MET A 488 22.01 -2.95 -20.31
N TYR A 489 21.76 -2.50 -19.07
CA TYR A 489 20.81 -1.43 -18.75
C TYR A 489 21.55 -0.33 -17.98
N LEU A 490 21.60 0.88 -18.55
CA LEU A 490 22.25 2.03 -17.93
C LEU A 490 21.22 2.89 -17.21
N TYR A 491 21.40 3.05 -15.90
CA TYR A 491 20.50 3.79 -15.03
C TYR A 491 21.10 5.10 -14.53
N PHE A 492 20.23 6.09 -14.36
CA PHE A 492 20.52 7.30 -13.59
C PHE A 492 19.44 7.52 -12.55
N ARG A 493 19.79 7.28 -11.28
CA ARG A 493 18.86 7.40 -10.14
C ARG A 493 17.60 6.53 -10.29
N GLY A 494 17.79 5.26 -10.69
CA GLY A 494 16.70 4.27 -10.80
C GLY A 494 16.00 4.28 -12.16
N GLU A 495 16.11 5.36 -12.92
CA GLU A 495 15.52 5.47 -14.25
C GLU A 495 16.46 4.90 -15.33
N ILE A 496 15.93 4.07 -16.22
CA ILE A 496 16.65 3.56 -17.39
C ILE A 496 16.88 4.71 -18.38
N LEU A 497 18.15 4.95 -18.73
CA LEU A 497 18.56 5.91 -19.76
C LEU A 497 18.78 5.25 -21.12
N GLN A 498 19.34 4.04 -21.12
CA GLN A 498 19.73 3.33 -22.33
C GLN A 498 19.78 1.83 -22.06
N GLU A 499 19.28 1.06 -23.02
CA GLU A 499 19.38 -0.39 -23.05
C GLU A 499 20.24 -0.82 -24.23
N ALA A 500 20.88 -1.97 -24.07
CA ALA A 500 21.59 -2.68 -25.12
C ALA A 500 21.32 -4.17 -24.91
N THR A 501 20.45 -4.72 -25.76
CA THR A 501 19.86 -6.06 -25.63
C THR A 501 19.80 -6.76 -27.00
N SER A 502 20.89 -6.67 -27.76
CA SER A 502 20.97 -7.24 -29.10
C SER A 502 21.19 -8.75 -29.01
N ALA A 503 20.76 -9.51 -30.01
CA ALA A 503 20.99 -10.96 -30.07
C ALA A 503 22.46 -11.36 -30.38
N MET A 504 23.43 -10.47 -30.11
CA MET A 504 24.82 -10.70 -30.43
C MET A 504 25.49 -11.54 -29.33
N VAL A 505 25.63 -12.83 -29.64
CA VAL A 505 26.28 -13.79 -28.74
C VAL A 505 27.63 -13.28 -28.23
N GLY A 506 27.72 -13.21 -26.91
CA GLY A 506 28.91 -12.94 -26.14
C GLY A 506 29.40 -11.49 -26.21
N SER A 507 28.61 -10.56 -26.75
CA SER A 507 29.05 -9.18 -26.82
C SER A 507 27.89 -8.20 -26.93
N GLU A 508 28.00 -7.10 -26.18
CA GLU A 508 27.04 -6.01 -26.26
C GLU A 508 27.76 -4.67 -26.16
N THR A 509 27.21 -3.64 -26.79
CA THR A 509 27.80 -2.30 -26.83
C THR A 509 26.74 -1.22 -26.78
N LEU A 510 26.86 -0.33 -25.80
CA LEU A 510 26.05 0.88 -25.71
C LEU A 510 26.92 2.13 -25.88
N THR A 511 26.36 3.18 -26.47
CA THR A 511 26.98 4.51 -26.53
C THR A 511 25.95 5.56 -26.17
N HIS A 512 26.23 6.39 -25.18
CA HIS A 512 25.27 7.39 -24.68
C HIS A 512 25.99 8.68 -24.24
N SER A 513 25.31 9.82 -24.37
CA SER A 513 25.81 11.12 -23.87
C SER A 513 25.52 11.23 -22.38
N LEU A 514 26.55 11.23 -21.54
CA LEU A 514 26.40 11.33 -20.08
C LEU A 514 26.81 12.72 -19.58
N LEU A 515 26.13 13.19 -18.55
CA LEU A 515 26.53 14.38 -17.77
C LEU A 515 27.43 13.94 -16.62
N ALA A 516 28.04 14.90 -15.93
CA ALA A 516 28.77 14.59 -14.70
C ALA A 516 27.80 14.05 -13.63
N GLY A 517 28.14 12.91 -13.04
CA GLY A 517 27.25 12.21 -12.11
C GLY A 517 27.64 10.74 -11.89
N ALA A 518 26.97 10.11 -10.94
CA ALA A 518 27.06 8.67 -10.70
C ALA A 518 25.93 7.95 -11.45
N TYR A 519 26.28 6.83 -12.08
CA TYR A 519 25.38 5.99 -12.87
C TYR A 519 25.58 4.53 -12.47
N VAL A 520 24.52 3.74 -12.58
CA VAL A 520 24.57 2.29 -12.37
C VAL A 520 24.38 1.61 -13.71
N LEU A 521 25.27 0.70 -14.06
CA LEU A 521 25.09 -0.23 -15.16
C LEU A 521 24.70 -1.58 -14.58
N GLU A 522 23.51 -2.06 -14.93
CA GLU A 522 23.11 -3.44 -14.73
C GLU A 522 23.58 -4.28 -15.92
N LEU A 523 24.14 -5.44 -15.65
CA LEU A 523 24.44 -6.46 -16.64
C LEU A 523 23.82 -7.79 -16.22
N VAL A 524 23.15 -8.44 -17.17
CA VAL A 524 22.60 -9.79 -17.05
C VAL A 524 23.05 -10.62 -18.25
N ASP A 525 23.00 -11.95 -18.13
CA ASP A 525 22.94 -12.83 -19.29
C ASP A 525 21.46 -13.13 -19.57
N ASP A 526 20.95 -12.88 -20.77
CA ASP A 526 19.54 -13.09 -21.14
C ASP A 526 19.05 -14.50 -20.77
N ARG A 527 19.91 -15.53 -20.90
CA ARG A 527 19.57 -16.91 -20.51
C ARG A 527 19.28 -17.05 -19.01
N ALA A 528 19.91 -16.21 -18.18
CA ALA A 528 19.68 -16.21 -16.74
C ALA A 528 18.42 -15.43 -16.34
N VAL A 529 17.92 -14.55 -17.22
CA VAL A 529 16.70 -13.78 -17.01
C VAL A 529 15.46 -14.59 -17.39
N ARG A 530 15.57 -15.49 -18.37
CA ARG A 530 14.45 -16.26 -18.91
C ARG A 530 14.00 -17.42 -18.03
N ASP A 531 12.76 -17.39 -17.58
CA ASP A 531 12.13 -18.49 -16.84
C ASP A 531 11.91 -19.76 -17.70
N ASP A 532 11.81 -19.61 -19.03
CA ASP A 532 11.66 -20.73 -19.97
C ASP A 532 12.99 -21.39 -20.36
N PHE A 533 14.13 -20.83 -19.91
CA PHE A 533 15.45 -21.35 -20.22
C PHE A 533 15.74 -22.63 -19.41
N ASN A 534 15.67 -23.76 -20.12
CA ASN A 534 15.98 -25.07 -19.56
C ASN A 534 17.49 -25.34 -19.55
N GLY A 535 18.22 -24.77 -18.57
CA GLY A 535 19.65 -25.03 -18.40
C GLY A 535 20.31 -24.19 -17.30
N ASN A 536 21.57 -24.51 -17.02
CA ASN A 536 22.40 -23.69 -16.16
C ASN A 536 22.97 -22.53 -16.99
N ALA A 537 22.50 -21.33 -16.73
CA ALA A 537 23.10 -20.10 -17.24
C ALA A 537 24.24 -19.71 -16.30
N TYR A 538 25.45 -19.65 -16.84
CA TYR A 538 26.61 -19.05 -16.19
C TYR A 538 27.54 -18.50 -17.27
N ALA A 539 27.71 -17.19 -17.31
CA ALA A 539 28.69 -16.54 -18.17
C ALA A 539 29.34 -15.36 -17.43
N CYS A 540 30.57 -15.09 -17.80
CA CYS A 540 31.32 -13.95 -17.28
C CYS A 540 31.69 -13.01 -18.43
N PHE A 541 31.67 -11.71 -18.17
CA PHE A 541 31.92 -10.68 -19.16
C PHE A 541 32.95 -9.69 -18.66
N ASP A 542 33.89 -9.31 -19.53
CA ASP A 542 34.76 -8.17 -19.33
C ASP A 542 34.03 -6.90 -19.77
N VAL A 543 33.59 -6.11 -18.79
CA VAL A 543 32.94 -4.82 -19.02
C VAL A 543 33.97 -3.70 -19.06
N ARG A 544 33.90 -2.83 -20.06
CA ARG A 544 34.78 -1.67 -20.22
C ARG A 544 33.97 -0.42 -20.51
N ALA A 545 34.41 0.72 -19.97
CA ALA A 545 33.82 2.02 -20.29
C ALA A 545 34.91 3.06 -20.61
N PHE A 546 34.65 3.95 -21.56
CA PHE A 546 35.54 5.08 -21.88
C PHE A 546 34.79 6.22 -22.57
N GLN A 547 35.31 7.45 -22.39
CA GLN A 547 34.82 8.62 -23.10
C GLN A 547 35.31 8.59 -24.56
N LEU A 548 34.41 8.88 -25.50
CA LEU A 548 34.73 9.09 -26.91
C LEU A 548 35.23 10.52 -27.11
N ASN A 549 36.26 10.66 -27.94
CA ASN A 549 36.85 11.95 -28.31
C ASN A 549 35.91 12.79 -29.17
#